data_AF-A0AAW2JMA0-F1
#
_entry.id   AF-A0AAW2JMA0-F1
#
_cell.length_a   1.000
_cell.length_b   1.000
_cell.length_c   1.000
_cell.angle_alpha   90.00
_cell.angle_beta   90.00
_cell.angle_gamma   90.00
#
_symmetry.space_group_name_H-M   'P 1'
#
loop_
_entity.id
_entity.type
_entity.pdbx_description
1 polymer ?
#
loop_
_entity_poly.entity_id
_entity_poly.type
_entity_poly.pdbx_seq_one_letter_code
_entity_poly.pdbx_strand_id
1 'polypeptide(L)'
;MTFSPKPTLRHKKSTSSSLTAAASALPPSLSSIIVNKYSMREDIKSFTISGMGCSASALAIDMAQNILKTHRNSNALILSTEILSTGWYPGKEQPMMVLNCLFRMGAAAILVTNKREAKKTAKYKLLYSLRSQRAFDDKGYYSAIREEDSDGVTGVTLRRDLLQVAGETLRANIAVLGSKFLPYTEMILYALSIFKKKYLNKSTEIYVPNFKRVVQHFCLPASGKPVIREIGKGLRLGEREMEPALMTLHRFGNQSSSSLWYELSYMEAKERVKR
;
A
#
# COMPACT_ATOMS: atom_id res chain seq x y z
N MET A 1 -2.93 -24.95 23.20
CA MET A 1 -4.31 -24.63 22.82
C MET A 1 -5.09 -24.34 24.10
N THR A 2 -5.41 -23.07 24.32
CA THR A 2 -6.37 -22.57 25.30
C THR A 2 -6.81 -21.21 24.78
N PHE A 3 -8.09 -21.08 24.46
CA PHE A 3 -8.71 -19.83 24.00
C PHE A 3 -8.94 -18.92 25.21
N SER A 4 -8.61 -17.63 25.09
CA SER A 4 -9.10 -16.59 25.99
C SER A 4 -9.71 -15.46 25.15
N PRO A 5 -11.01 -15.16 25.28
CA PRO A 5 -11.64 -14.06 24.57
C PRO A 5 -11.50 -12.80 25.41
N LYS A 6 -10.57 -11.91 25.01
CA LYS A 6 -10.55 -10.44 25.21
C LYS A 6 -9.11 -9.93 25.08
N PRO A 7 -8.76 -9.08 24.11
CA PRO A 7 -7.68 -8.15 24.31
C PRO A 7 -8.22 -7.01 25.19
N THR A 8 -8.02 -7.12 26.50
CA THR A 8 -8.12 -5.97 27.40
C THR A 8 -6.99 -5.03 27.00
N LEU A 9 -7.30 -4.01 26.19
CA LEU A 9 -6.45 -2.83 26.01
C LEU A 9 -6.38 -2.15 27.38
N ARG A 10 -5.44 -2.59 28.22
CA ARG A 10 -5.19 -2.01 29.53
C ARG A 10 -4.75 -0.56 29.31
N HIS A 11 -5.64 0.38 29.63
CA HIS A 11 -5.35 1.81 29.67
C HIS A 11 -4.23 2.08 30.67
N LYS A 12 -2.98 2.09 30.21
CA LYS A 12 -1.96 2.92 30.86
C LYS A 12 -2.12 4.33 30.32
N LYS A 13 -2.41 5.28 31.22
CA LYS A 13 -2.29 6.72 31.00
C LYS A 13 -0.87 7.00 30.47
N SER A 14 -0.73 6.99 29.15
CA SER A 14 0.47 7.40 28.45
C SER A 14 0.11 8.69 27.75
N THR A 15 0.87 9.74 28.06
CA THR A 15 0.86 11.11 27.54
C THR A 15 1.21 11.20 26.04
N SER A 16 0.78 10.20 25.27
CA SER A 16 1.24 9.94 23.92
C SER A 16 0.15 10.28 22.92
N SER A 17 0.34 11.34 22.14
CA SER A 17 -0.52 11.73 21.00
C SER A 17 -0.88 10.48 20.17
N SER A 18 -2.18 10.25 20.02
CA SER A 18 -2.74 9.15 19.24
C SER A 18 -3.22 9.68 17.90
N LEU A 19 -2.89 9.00 16.81
CA LEU A 19 -3.36 9.29 15.45
C LEU A 19 -4.36 8.22 15.02
N THR A 20 -5.51 8.58 14.44
CA THR A 20 -6.39 7.62 13.73
C THR A 20 -6.54 8.07 12.29
N ALA A 21 -6.18 7.23 11.31
CA ALA A 21 -6.44 7.47 9.88
C ALA A 21 -7.41 6.40 9.36
N ALA A 22 -8.54 6.81 8.78
CA ALA A 22 -9.55 5.92 8.20
C ALA A 22 -9.92 6.34 6.77
N ALA A 23 -10.34 5.39 5.92
CA ALA A 23 -10.78 5.65 4.56
C ALA A 23 -12.31 5.50 4.44
N SER A 24 -13.05 6.61 4.60
CA SER A 24 -14.44 6.78 4.15
C SER A 24 -14.89 8.23 4.32
N ALA A 25 -15.63 8.79 3.34
CA ALA A 25 -16.03 10.20 3.29
C ALA A 25 -17.51 10.45 3.69
N LEU A 26 -18.02 9.74 4.69
CA LEU A 26 -19.37 9.94 5.22
C LEU A 26 -19.31 10.69 6.56
N PRO A 27 -20.16 11.68 6.83
CA PRO A 27 -20.34 12.23 8.17
C PRO A 27 -21.31 11.34 9.01
N PRO A 28 -20.98 10.97 10.27
CA PRO A 28 -19.68 11.15 10.92
C PRO A 28 -18.60 10.25 10.30
N SER A 29 -17.37 10.77 10.19
CA SER A 29 -16.26 10.02 9.60
C SER A 29 -16.01 8.71 10.34
N LEU A 30 -15.53 7.69 9.64
CA LEU A 30 -15.20 6.41 10.27
C LEU A 30 -14.20 6.58 11.43
N SER A 31 -13.25 7.51 11.31
CA SER A 31 -12.32 7.82 12.40
C SER A 31 -13.05 8.38 13.63
N SER A 32 -14.06 9.22 13.45
CA SER A 32 -14.90 9.76 14.54
C SER A 32 -15.78 8.68 15.18
N ILE A 33 -16.35 7.77 14.37
CA ILE A 33 -17.11 6.61 14.87
C ILE A 33 -16.24 5.74 15.78
N ILE A 34 -14.98 5.49 15.37
CA ILE A 34 -14.02 4.71 16.17
C ILE A 34 -13.63 5.43 17.46
N VAL A 35 -13.36 6.74 17.39
CA VAL A 35 -13.06 7.57 18.58
C VAL A 35 -14.20 7.48 19.60
N ASN A 36 -15.44 7.65 19.14
CA ASN A 36 -16.63 7.56 19.99
C ASN A 36 -16.81 6.14 20.55
N LYS A 37 -16.79 5.12 19.69
CA LYS A 37 -17.05 3.71 20.06
C LYS A 37 -16.07 3.16 21.10
N TYR A 38 -14.81 3.58 21.04
CA TYR A 38 -13.78 3.14 21.97
C TYR A 38 -13.46 4.16 23.06
N SER A 39 -14.24 5.23 23.18
CA SER A 39 -14.05 6.31 24.16
C SER A 39 -12.59 6.76 24.20
N MET A 40 -12.02 7.00 23.02
CA MET A 40 -10.64 7.44 22.90
C MET A 40 -10.49 8.82 23.56
N ARG A 41 -9.26 9.16 23.97
CA ARG A 41 -8.98 10.42 24.66
C ARG A 41 -9.41 11.63 23.83
N GLU A 42 -9.84 12.68 24.52
CA GLU A 42 -10.25 13.96 23.92
C GLU A 42 -9.14 14.65 23.11
N ASP A 43 -7.87 14.36 23.42
CA ASP A 43 -6.70 14.96 22.78
C ASP A 43 -6.25 14.23 21.49
N ILE A 44 -6.99 13.22 21.05
CA ILE A 44 -6.63 12.43 19.87
C ILE A 44 -6.65 13.26 18.59
N LYS A 45 -5.66 13.08 17.74
CA LYS A 45 -5.63 13.69 16.41
C LYS A 45 -6.23 12.71 15.41
N SER A 46 -7.45 12.99 14.97
CA SER A 46 -8.21 12.14 14.06
C SER A 46 -8.12 12.67 12.63
N PHE A 47 -7.84 11.79 11.67
CA PHE A 47 -7.72 12.11 10.25
C PHE A 47 -8.51 11.09 9.42
N THR A 48 -8.99 11.53 8.27
CA THR A 48 -9.66 10.68 7.29
C THR A 48 -8.98 10.88 5.96
N ILE A 49 -8.44 9.80 5.39
CA ILE A 49 -7.73 9.83 4.10
C ILE A 49 -8.72 9.31 3.05
N SER A 50 -9.08 10.16 2.10
CA SER A 50 -10.01 9.84 1.01
C SER A 50 -9.37 10.12 -0.36
N GLY A 51 -9.95 9.57 -1.43
CA GLY A 51 -9.55 9.85 -2.82
C GLY A 51 -8.25 9.19 -3.30
N MET A 52 -7.56 8.41 -2.46
CA MET A 52 -6.25 7.80 -2.79
C MET A 52 -6.34 6.35 -3.27
N GLY A 53 -7.51 5.72 -3.15
CA GLY A 53 -7.76 4.32 -3.54
C GLY A 53 -6.77 3.34 -2.89
N CYS A 54 -6.27 2.38 -3.69
CA CYS A 54 -5.37 1.31 -3.24
C CYS A 54 -4.08 1.81 -2.56
N SER A 55 -3.69 3.07 -2.78
CA SER A 55 -2.47 3.65 -2.18
C SER A 55 -2.67 4.20 -0.76
N ALA A 56 -3.91 4.29 -0.27
CA ALA A 56 -4.26 5.02 0.96
C ALA A 56 -3.49 4.50 2.20
N SER A 57 -3.28 3.19 2.33
CA SER A 57 -2.53 2.63 3.47
C SER A 57 -1.06 3.03 3.47
N ALA A 58 -0.40 2.97 2.31
CA ALA A 58 0.99 3.38 2.20
C ALA A 58 1.15 4.88 2.48
N LEU A 59 0.18 5.70 2.03
CA LEU A 59 0.11 7.12 2.36
C LEU A 59 -0.10 7.34 3.87
N ALA A 60 -1.00 6.57 4.50
CA ALA A 60 -1.24 6.68 5.94
C ALA A 60 0.02 6.37 6.76
N ILE A 61 0.83 5.40 6.30
CA ILE A 61 2.12 5.08 6.92
C ILE A 61 3.12 6.23 6.77
N ASP A 62 3.22 6.84 5.58
CA ASP A 62 4.08 8.01 5.35
C ASP A 62 3.66 9.21 6.22
N MET A 63 2.36 9.50 6.28
CA MET A 63 1.79 10.53 7.14
C MET A 63 2.06 10.25 8.62
N ALA A 64 1.80 9.02 9.08
CA ALA A 64 2.07 8.62 10.46
C ALA A 64 3.57 8.73 10.79
N GLN A 65 4.47 8.38 9.86
CA GLN A 65 5.91 8.54 10.05
C GLN A 65 6.27 10.01 10.28
N ASN A 66 5.74 10.93 9.47
CA ASN A 66 6.05 12.35 9.59
C ASN A 66 5.51 12.95 10.90
N ILE A 67 4.31 12.56 11.34
CA ILE A 67 3.75 12.97 12.63
C ILE A 67 4.54 12.37 13.80
N LEU A 68 4.92 11.10 13.73
CA LEU A 68 5.72 10.47 14.78
C LEU A 68 7.18 10.96 14.83
N LYS A 69 7.69 11.61 13.77
CA LYS A 69 8.99 12.29 13.83
C LYS A 69 8.93 13.58 14.66
N THR A 70 7.80 14.29 14.64
CA THR A 70 7.62 15.55 15.39
C THR A 70 7.13 15.31 16.82
N HIS A 71 6.34 14.27 17.06
CA HIS A 71 5.80 13.95 18.38
C HIS A 71 6.52 12.76 19.04
N ARG A 72 7.29 13.02 20.10
CA ARG A 72 8.01 11.97 20.85
C ARG A 72 7.04 11.03 21.60
N ASN A 73 7.48 9.80 21.84
CA ASN A 73 6.79 8.81 22.67
C ASN A 73 5.29 8.64 22.32
N SER A 74 4.97 8.59 21.03
CA SER A 74 3.62 8.66 20.46
C SER A 74 3.23 7.36 19.74
N ASN A 75 1.93 7.15 19.59
CA ASN A 75 1.35 6.00 18.91
C ASN A 75 0.45 6.49 17.76
N ALA A 76 0.41 5.76 16.67
CA ALA A 76 -0.50 5.99 15.56
C ALA A 76 -1.24 4.69 15.23
N LEU A 77 -2.56 4.76 15.22
CA LEU A 77 -3.44 3.70 14.74
C LEU A 77 -3.85 4.03 13.29
N ILE A 78 -3.49 3.18 12.36
CA ILE A 78 -3.93 3.27 10.98
C ILE A 78 -5.03 2.24 10.78
N LEU A 79 -6.19 2.68 10.31
CA LEU A 79 -7.31 1.83 9.95
C LEU A 79 -7.50 1.90 8.44
N SER A 80 -7.17 0.82 7.76
CA SER A 80 -7.42 0.65 6.33
C SER A 80 -8.70 -0.15 6.16
N THR A 81 -9.68 0.40 5.44
CA THR A 81 -10.97 -0.24 5.20
C THR A 81 -11.38 -0.04 3.76
N GLU A 82 -11.93 -1.09 3.15
CA GLU A 82 -12.54 -1.06 1.84
C GLU A 82 -13.97 -1.56 1.95
N ILE A 83 -14.93 -0.71 1.59
CA ILE A 83 -16.36 -0.97 1.69
C ILE A 83 -17.00 -0.75 0.31
N LEU A 84 -17.40 -1.84 -0.33
CA LEU A 84 -17.85 -1.82 -1.73
C LEU A 84 -19.25 -1.29 -1.95
N SER A 85 -20.06 -1.14 -0.89
CA SER A 85 -21.45 -0.68 -1.02
C SER A 85 -21.57 0.68 -1.72
N THR A 86 -20.51 1.50 -1.70
CA THR A 86 -20.45 2.81 -2.36
C THR A 86 -19.74 2.81 -3.71
N GLY A 87 -19.12 1.68 -4.09
CA GLY A 87 -18.33 1.53 -5.32
C GLY A 87 -18.91 0.52 -6.31
N TRP A 88 -20.08 -0.07 -6.00
CA TRP A 88 -20.76 -0.98 -6.92
C TRP A 88 -21.29 -0.21 -8.13
N TYR A 89 -20.92 -0.67 -9.32
CA TYR A 89 -21.38 -0.09 -10.57
C TYR A 89 -22.51 -0.94 -11.19
N PRO A 90 -23.78 -0.46 -11.22
CA PRO A 90 -24.90 -1.19 -11.80
C PRO A 90 -25.11 -0.95 -13.31
N GLY A 91 -24.32 -0.05 -13.92
CA GLY A 91 -24.43 0.28 -15.34
C GLY A 91 -23.85 -0.79 -16.26
N LYS A 92 -23.78 -0.48 -17.56
CA LYS A 92 -23.43 -1.45 -18.61
C LYS A 92 -22.05 -1.20 -19.24
N GLU A 93 -21.42 -0.07 -18.95
CA GLU A 93 -20.09 0.25 -19.49
C GLU A 93 -19.03 -0.73 -18.98
N GLN A 94 -18.47 -1.51 -19.90
CA GLN A 94 -17.49 -2.57 -19.58
C GLN A 94 -16.26 -2.06 -18.80
N PRO A 95 -15.66 -0.89 -19.11
CA PRO A 95 -14.50 -0.40 -18.36
C PRO A 95 -14.77 -0.17 -16.87
N MET A 96 -16.01 0.14 -16.50
CA MET A 96 -16.44 0.38 -15.12
C MET A 96 -16.84 -0.92 -14.39
N MET A 97 -17.28 -1.94 -15.12
CA MET A 97 -17.66 -3.25 -14.55
C MET A 97 -16.47 -4.05 -13.99
N VAL A 98 -15.24 -3.76 -14.44
CA VAL A 98 -14.02 -4.47 -14.01
C VAL A 98 -13.86 -4.44 -12.48
N LEU A 99 -14.25 -3.34 -11.84
CA LEU A 99 -14.14 -3.21 -10.38
C LEU A 99 -15.04 -4.20 -9.63
N ASN A 100 -16.26 -4.45 -10.12
CA ASN A 100 -17.19 -5.41 -9.51
C ASN A 100 -16.59 -6.84 -9.47
N CYS A 101 -15.79 -7.19 -10.48
CA CYS A 101 -15.14 -8.49 -10.59
C CYS A 101 -13.92 -8.63 -9.68
N LEU A 102 -13.13 -7.56 -9.52
CA LEU A 102 -11.83 -7.60 -8.84
C LEU A 102 -11.90 -7.29 -7.35
N PHE A 103 -12.68 -6.26 -6.98
CA PHE A 103 -12.64 -5.72 -5.63
C PHE A 103 -13.48 -6.54 -4.66
N ARG A 104 -13.01 -6.62 -3.41
CA ARG A 104 -13.70 -7.24 -2.29
C ARG A 104 -13.55 -6.36 -1.05
N MET A 105 -14.47 -6.51 -0.10
CA MET A 105 -14.35 -5.79 1.16
C MET A 105 -13.19 -6.33 1.99
N GLY A 106 -12.54 -5.45 2.74
CA GLY A 106 -11.46 -5.82 3.64
C GLY A 106 -11.15 -4.72 4.63
N ALA A 107 -10.48 -5.10 5.72
CA ALA A 107 -10.07 -4.16 6.74
C ALA A 107 -8.80 -4.62 7.44
N ALA A 108 -7.94 -3.68 7.80
CA ALA A 108 -6.75 -3.92 8.58
C ALA A 108 -6.50 -2.75 9.55
N ALA A 109 -6.03 -3.07 10.75
CA ALA A 109 -5.65 -2.09 11.76
C ALA A 109 -4.17 -2.27 12.12
N ILE A 110 -3.41 -1.17 12.11
CA ILE A 110 -1.96 -1.17 12.24
C ILE A 110 -1.56 -0.16 13.31
N LEU A 111 -0.83 -0.65 14.31
CA LEU A 111 -0.25 0.20 15.34
C LEU A 111 1.20 0.54 14.98
N VAL A 112 1.46 1.81 14.75
CA VAL A 112 2.78 2.39 14.51
C VAL A 112 3.19 3.20 15.73
N THR A 113 4.48 3.18 16.08
CA THR A 113 4.96 3.85 17.29
C THR A 113 6.42 4.26 17.16
N ASN A 114 6.80 5.35 17.83
CA ASN A 114 8.20 5.76 18.01
C ASN A 114 8.70 5.53 19.46
N LYS A 115 7.92 4.81 20.27
CA LYS A 115 8.25 4.47 21.67
C LYS A 115 9.46 3.54 21.73
N ARG A 116 10.42 3.84 22.60
CA ARG A 116 11.68 3.07 22.68
C ARG A 116 11.43 1.65 23.17
N GLU A 117 10.44 1.49 24.04
CA GLU A 117 10.04 0.22 24.64
C GLU A 117 9.52 -0.76 23.58
N ALA A 118 8.87 -0.23 22.55
CA ALA A 118 8.33 -1.03 21.45
C ALA A 118 9.41 -1.64 20.55
N LYS A 119 10.67 -1.20 20.63
CA LYS A 119 11.77 -1.83 19.86
C LYS A 119 11.91 -3.33 20.15
N LYS A 120 11.59 -3.76 21.37
CA LYS A 120 11.65 -5.15 21.77
C LYS A 120 10.44 -5.96 21.32
N THR A 121 9.34 -5.32 20.91
CA THR A 121 8.05 -5.96 20.61
C THR A 121 7.57 -5.72 19.17
N ALA A 122 8.09 -4.73 18.46
CA ALA A 122 7.75 -4.43 17.06
C ALA A 122 8.15 -5.58 16.14
N LYS A 123 7.28 -5.86 15.16
CA LYS A 123 7.51 -6.84 14.10
C LYS A 123 8.27 -6.25 12.91
N TYR A 124 8.04 -4.97 12.64
CA TYR A 124 8.62 -4.27 11.49
C TYR A 124 9.14 -2.90 11.93
N LYS A 125 10.17 -2.44 11.21
CA LYS A 125 10.70 -1.08 11.32
C LYS A 125 10.61 -0.41 9.96
N LEU A 126 9.89 0.71 9.89
CA LEU A 126 9.87 1.53 8.68
C LEU A 126 11.21 2.26 8.53
N LEU A 127 11.95 1.92 7.47
CA LEU A 127 13.25 2.54 7.17
C LEU A 127 13.09 3.71 6.20
N TYR A 128 12.41 3.47 5.09
CA TYR A 128 12.25 4.43 4.01
C TYR A 128 10.80 4.41 3.51
N SER A 129 10.27 5.58 3.17
CA SER A 129 9.04 5.76 2.42
C SER A 129 9.33 6.65 1.21
N LEU A 130 8.67 6.38 0.10
CA LEU A 130 8.74 7.21 -1.10
C LEU A 130 7.34 7.31 -1.69
N ARG A 131 6.93 8.54 -2.00
CA ARG A 131 5.66 8.86 -2.63
C ARG A 131 5.91 9.68 -3.88
N SER A 132 5.20 9.32 -4.96
CA SER A 132 5.22 10.05 -6.22
C SER A 132 3.79 10.33 -6.68
N GLN A 133 3.58 11.48 -7.30
CA GLN A 133 2.30 11.92 -7.85
C GLN A 133 2.50 12.30 -9.32
N ARG A 134 1.59 11.83 -10.17
CA ARG A 134 1.61 12.05 -11.63
C ARG A 134 0.36 12.78 -12.15
N ALA A 135 -0.39 13.44 -11.26
CA ALA A 135 -1.57 14.22 -11.64
C ALA A 135 -1.27 15.41 -12.59
N PHE A 136 -0.01 15.79 -12.79
CA PHE A 136 0.39 16.83 -13.75
C PHE A 136 0.40 16.33 -15.21
N ASP A 137 0.30 15.00 -15.42
CA ASP A 137 0.31 14.34 -16.72
C ASP A 137 -1.07 13.73 -16.94
N ASP A 138 -1.76 14.10 -18.02
CA ASP A 138 -3.12 13.66 -18.31
C ASP A 138 -3.27 12.14 -18.32
N LYS A 139 -2.27 11.43 -18.86
CA LYS A 139 -2.26 9.95 -18.82
C LYS A 139 -2.28 9.45 -17.37
N GLY A 140 -1.47 10.05 -16.52
CA GLY A 140 -1.44 9.77 -15.09
C GLY A 140 -2.76 10.10 -14.39
N TYR A 141 -3.26 11.32 -14.61
CA TYR A 141 -4.46 11.85 -13.98
C TYR A 141 -5.72 11.05 -14.34
N TYR A 142 -5.91 10.74 -15.62
CA TYR A 142 -7.10 10.04 -16.11
C TYR A 142 -6.98 8.50 -16.08
N SER A 143 -5.83 7.94 -15.70
CA SER A 143 -5.59 6.48 -15.73
C SER A 143 -6.60 5.65 -14.93
N ALA A 144 -7.07 6.19 -13.80
CA ALA A 144 -8.12 5.62 -12.97
C ALA A 144 -8.95 6.76 -12.39
N ILE A 145 -10.15 6.99 -12.94
CA ILE A 145 -10.99 8.15 -12.61
C ILE A 145 -12.41 7.71 -12.25
N ARG A 146 -13.04 8.44 -11.32
CA ARG A 146 -14.45 8.29 -11.00
C ARG A 146 -15.26 9.27 -11.86
N GLU A 147 -16.17 8.75 -12.65
CA GLU A 147 -16.99 9.51 -13.61
C GLU A 147 -18.36 8.86 -13.80
N GLU A 148 -19.29 9.55 -14.43
CA GLU A 148 -20.62 9.03 -14.77
C GLU A 148 -20.60 8.40 -16.16
N ASP A 149 -21.37 7.33 -16.34
CA ASP A 149 -21.66 6.78 -17.66
C ASP A 149 -22.69 7.65 -18.42
N SER A 150 -23.07 7.22 -19.63
CA SER A 150 -24.07 7.94 -20.44
C SER A 150 -25.45 8.01 -19.81
N ASP A 151 -25.76 7.11 -18.87
CA ASP A 151 -27.04 7.01 -18.17
C ASP A 151 -26.99 7.75 -16.81
N GLY A 152 -25.90 8.47 -16.51
CA GLY A 152 -25.70 9.21 -15.27
C GLY A 152 -25.31 8.33 -14.06
N VAL A 153 -24.97 7.07 -14.28
CA VAL A 153 -24.56 6.15 -13.23
C VAL A 153 -23.07 6.35 -12.94
N THR A 154 -22.76 6.71 -11.69
CA THR A 154 -21.35 6.89 -11.28
C THR A 154 -20.62 5.54 -11.23
N GLY A 155 -19.50 5.44 -11.92
CA GLY A 155 -18.57 4.32 -11.88
C GLY A 155 -17.12 4.77 -11.73
N VAL A 156 -16.19 3.82 -11.86
CA VAL A 156 -14.75 4.09 -11.92
C VAL A 156 -14.20 3.48 -13.19
N THR A 157 -13.66 4.31 -14.07
CA THR A 157 -13.07 3.87 -15.33
C THR A 157 -11.57 3.63 -15.13
N LEU A 158 -11.12 2.42 -15.47
CA LEU A 158 -9.70 2.10 -15.62
C LEU A 158 -9.32 2.22 -17.09
N ARG A 159 -8.51 3.22 -17.44
CA ARG A 159 -8.06 3.43 -18.81
C ARG A 159 -6.95 2.44 -19.19
N ARG A 160 -6.80 2.20 -20.49
CA ARG A 160 -5.86 1.18 -21.05
C ARG A 160 -4.40 1.48 -20.73
N ASP A 161 -4.05 2.75 -20.55
CA ASP A 161 -2.72 3.25 -20.22
C ASP A 161 -2.37 3.08 -18.73
N LEU A 162 -3.30 2.67 -17.87
CA LEU A 162 -3.07 2.49 -16.43
C LEU A 162 -1.84 1.64 -16.12
N LEU A 163 -1.68 0.49 -16.79
CA LEU A 163 -0.54 -0.41 -16.54
C LEU A 163 0.78 0.23 -17.00
N GLN A 164 0.76 0.99 -18.09
CA GLN A 164 1.94 1.71 -18.56
C GLN A 164 2.35 2.79 -17.56
N VAL A 165 1.41 3.67 -17.17
CA VAL A 165 1.64 4.73 -16.18
C VAL A 165 2.13 4.16 -14.86
N ALA A 166 1.49 3.09 -14.37
CA ALA A 166 1.90 2.42 -13.14
C ALA A 166 3.31 1.83 -13.25
N GLY A 167 3.64 1.18 -14.37
CA GLY A 167 4.95 0.61 -14.63
C GLY A 167 6.06 1.66 -14.71
N GLU A 168 5.82 2.77 -15.40
CA GLU A 168 6.75 3.90 -15.48
C GLU A 168 7.00 4.53 -14.10
N THR A 169 5.92 4.76 -13.34
CA THR A 169 5.99 5.31 -11.98
C THR A 169 6.73 4.37 -11.03
N LEU A 170 6.44 3.07 -11.10
CA LEU A 170 7.10 2.06 -10.28
C LEU A 170 8.59 2.00 -10.59
N ARG A 171 8.98 2.03 -11.87
CA ARG A 171 10.38 2.02 -12.29
C ARG A 171 11.14 3.24 -11.75
N ALA A 172 10.55 4.43 -11.84
CA ALA A 172 11.14 5.66 -11.29
C ALA A 172 11.31 5.56 -9.75
N ASN A 173 10.26 5.11 -9.05
CA ASN A 173 10.30 4.96 -7.59
C ASN A 173 11.34 3.93 -7.14
N ILE A 174 11.46 2.82 -7.85
CA ILE A 174 12.41 1.77 -7.53
C ILE A 174 13.85 2.20 -7.81
N ALA A 175 14.09 3.03 -8.83
CA ALA A 175 15.42 3.62 -9.03
C ALA A 175 15.82 4.52 -7.85
N VAL A 176 14.91 5.38 -7.38
CA VAL A 176 15.17 6.27 -6.24
C VAL A 176 15.32 5.49 -4.94
N LEU A 177 14.37 4.61 -4.62
CA LEU A 177 14.38 3.85 -3.38
C LEU A 177 15.52 2.82 -3.35
N GLY A 178 15.75 2.14 -4.48
CA GLY A 178 16.85 1.20 -4.65
C GLY A 178 18.20 1.83 -4.38
N SER A 179 18.43 3.08 -4.77
CA SER A 179 19.69 3.80 -4.48
C SER A 179 19.98 3.96 -2.98
N LYS A 180 18.98 3.82 -2.10
CA LYS A 180 19.14 3.96 -0.64
C LYS A 180 19.55 2.67 0.06
N PHE A 181 19.32 1.50 -0.54
CA PHE A 181 19.53 0.22 0.14
C PHE A 181 20.19 -0.87 -0.74
N LEU A 182 20.29 -0.68 -2.06
CA LEU A 182 20.99 -1.62 -2.93
C LEU A 182 22.51 -1.52 -2.74
N PRO A 183 23.25 -2.65 -2.89
CA PRO A 183 24.70 -2.63 -2.91
C PRO A 183 25.24 -1.74 -4.04
N TYR A 184 26.37 -1.06 -3.80
CA TYR A 184 27.03 -0.23 -4.81
C TYR A 184 27.34 -1.00 -6.11
N THR A 185 27.63 -2.31 -6.01
CA THR A 185 27.87 -3.17 -7.18
C THR A 185 26.67 -3.23 -8.13
N GLU A 186 25.45 -3.37 -7.58
CA GLU A 186 24.22 -3.36 -8.37
C GLU A 186 23.97 -1.98 -9.02
N MET A 187 24.25 -0.91 -8.27
CA MET A 187 24.11 0.46 -8.76
C MET A 187 25.07 0.78 -9.91
N ILE A 188 26.32 0.33 -9.83
CA ILE A 188 27.32 0.50 -10.90
C ILE A 188 26.89 -0.25 -12.16
N LEU A 189 26.47 -1.51 -12.03
CA LEU A 189 25.98 -2.30 -13.17
C LEU A 189 24.78 -1.64 -13.84
N TYR A 190 23.85 -1.10 -13.03
CA TYR A 190 22.71 -0.34 -13.53
C TYR A 190 23.15 0.91 -14.31
N ALA A 191 24.02 1.74 -13.72
CA ALA A 191 24.54 2.96 -14.35
C ALA A 191 25.29 2.66 -15.66
N LEU A 192 26.14 1.63 -15.67
CA LEU A 192 26.84 1.17 -16.88
C LEU A 192 25.87 0.71 -17.96
N SER A 193 24.76 0.04 -17.59
CA SER A 193 23.75 -0.38 -18.57
C SER A 193 23.02 0.80 -19.21
N ILE A 194 22.70 1.84 -18.43
CA ILE A 194 22.12 3.08 -18.95
C ILE A 194 23.12 3.78 -19.88
N PHE A 195 24.39 3.87 -19.46
CA PHE A 195 25.44 4.48 -20.26
C PHE A 195 25.63 3.75 -21.59
N LYS A 196 25.72 2.42 -21.56
CA LYS A 196 25.80 1.58 -22.76
C LYS A 196 24.61 1.79 -23.69
N LYS A 197 23.39 1.82 -23.15
CA LYS A 197 22.19 2.06 -23.96
C LYS A 197 22.18 3.45 -24.62
N LYS A 198 22.65 4.47 -23.90
CA LYS A 198 22.63 5.86 -24.37
C LYS A 198 23.74 6.16 -25.39
N TYR A 199 24.95 5.64 -25.18
CA TYR A 199 26.14 6.04 -25.95
C TYR A 199 26.74 4.95 -26.84
N LEU A 200 26.56 3.66 -26.52
CA LEU A 200 27.16 2.57 -27.30
C LEU A 200 26.12 1.90 -28.21
N ASN A 201 25.02 1.42 -27.65
CA ASN A 201 24.04 0.64 -28.42
C ASN A 201 22.61 0.83 -27.88
N LYS A 202 21.79 1.54 -28.66
CA LYS A 202 20.38 1.84 -28.32
C LYS A 202 19.48 0.60 -28.17
N SER A 203 19.86 -0.54 -28.76
CA SER A 203 19.09 -1.79 -28.66
C SER A 203 19.38 -2.61 -27.40
N THR A 204 20.36 -2.21 -26.58
CA THR A 204 20.72 -2.95 -25.35
C THR A 204 19.62 -2.79 -24.29
N GLU A 205 19.25 -3.89 -23.63
CA GLU A 205 18.33 -3.86 -22.49
C GLU A 205 18.97 -3.21 -21.27
N ILE A 206 18.17 -2.47 -20.50
CA ILE A 206 18.64 -1.87 -19.24
C ILE A 206 18.73 -2.99 -18.21
N TYR A 207 19.88 -3.07 -17.54
CA TYR A 207 20.07 -4.01 -16.45
C TYR A 207 19.04 -3.75 -15.35
N VAL A 208 18.42 -4.79 -14.81
CA VAL A 208 17.52 -4.64 -13.65
C VAL A 208 18.29 -5.10 -12.42
N PRO A 209 18.51 -4.22 -11.42
CA PRO A 209 19.19 -4.58 -10.19
C PRO A 209 18.56 -5.78 -9.50
N ASN A 210 19.38 -6.63 -8.91
CA ASN A 210 18.89 -7.78 -8.16
C ASN A 210 18.47 -7.38 -6.74
N PHE A 211 17.21 -6.96 -6.60
CA PHE A 211 16.62 -6.58 -5.32
C PHE A 211 16.66 -7.70 -4.27
N LYS A 212 16.66 -8.97 -4.70
CA LYS A 212 16.65 -10.13 -3.80
C LYS A 212 17.95 -10.30 -2.99
N ARG A 213 19.02 -9.57 -3.34
CA ARG A 213 20.25 -9.55 -2.54
C ARG A 213 20.07 -8.90 -1.17
N VAL A 214 19.08 -8.00 -1.05
CA VAL A 214 18.87 -7.17 0.15
C VAL A 214 17.43 -7.19 0.64
N VAL A 215 16.46 -7.47 -0.23
CA VAL A 215 15.05 -7.61 0.10
C VAL A 215 14.66 -9.08 0.11
N GLN A 216 14.16 -9.56 1.26
CA GLN A 216 13.73 -10.95 1.45
C GLN A 216 12.27 -11.17 1.08
N HIS A 217 11.44 -10.12 1.18
CA HIS A 217 10.00 -10.18 1.06
C HIS A 217 9.47 -9.00 0.26
N PHE A 218 8.51 -9.27 -0.61
CA PHE A 218 7.87 -8.29 -1.47
C PHE A 218 6.37 -8.35 -1.22
N CYS A 219 5.75 -7.18 -1.11
CA CYS A 219 4.31 -7.03 -1.21
C CYS A 219 4.00 -6.32 -2.52
N LEU A 220 3.11 -6.88 -3.32
CA LEU A 220 2.77 -6.39 -4.65
C LEU A 220 1.27 -6.09 -4.71
N PRO A 221 0.83 -5.04 -5.43
CA PRO A 221 -0.58 -4.73 -5.54
C PRO A 221 -1.41 -5.95 -5.96
N ALA A 222 -2.39 -6.32 -5.13
CA ALA A 222 -3.32 -7.42 -5.38
C ALA A 222 -4.39 -7.04 -6.43
N SER A 223 -3.99 -6.38 -7.52
CA SER A 223 -4.88 -5.79 -8.54
C SER A 223 -5.22 -6.73 -9.70
N GLY A 224 -4.86 -8.01 -9.60
CA GLY A 224 -5.07 -9.01 -10.65
C GLY A 224 -3.82 -9.84 -10.92
N LYS A 225 -4.02 -11.13 -11.26
CA LYS A 225 -2.91 -12.07 -11.53
C LYS A 225 -1.97 -11.58 -12.64
N PRO A 226 -2.46 -11.02 -13.78
CA PRO A 226 -1.56 -10.48 -14.81
C PRO A 226 -0.72 -9.31 -14.31
N VAL A 227 -1.29 -8.41 -13.51
CA VAL A 227 -0.60 -7.25 -12.95
C VAL A 227 0.51 -7.65 -12.00
N ILE A 228 0.21 -8.59 -11.08
CA ILE A 228 1.21 -9.13 -10.14
C ILE A 228 2.37 -9.77 -10.91
N ARG A 229 2.08 -10.57 -11.94
CA ARG A 229 3.09 -11.25 -12.76
C ARG A 229 3.94 -10.27 -13.57
N GLU A 230 3.34 -9.23 -14.13
CA GLU A 230 4.08 -8.22 -14.90
C GLU A 230 5.03 -7.42 -14.01
N ILE A 231 4.56 -7.00 -12.83
CA ILE A 231 5.43 -6.35 -11.83
C ILE A 231 6.55 -7.30 -11.39
N GLY A 232 6.21 -8.55 -11.10
CA GLY A 232 7.19 -9.57 -10.71
C GLY A 232 8.26 -9.79 -11.79
N LYS A 233 7.86 -9.88 -13.06
CA LYS A 233 8.78 -9.97 -14.21
C LYS A 233 9.67 -8.74 -14.29
N GLY A 234 9.11 -7.54 -14.16
CA GLY A 234 9.85 -6.27 -14.16
C GLY A 234 10.90 -6.18 -13.06
N LEU A 235 10.69 -6.88 -11.94
CA LEU A 235 11.60 -6.94 -10.79
C LEU A 235 12.41 -8.24 -10.68
N ARG A 236 12.32 -9.13 -11.67
CA ARG A 236 12.98 -10.45 -11.69
C ARG A 236 12.67 -11.29 -10.43
N LEU A 237 11.41 -11.20 -9.97
CA LEU A 237 10.87 -11.97 -8.85
C LEU A 237 10.36 -13.33 -9.34
N GLY A 238 10.62 -14.37 -8.55
CA GLY A 238 10.08 -15.71 -8.76
C GLY A 238 8.71 -15.90 -8.12
N GLU A 239 8.13 -17.09 -8.31
CA GLU A 239 6.81 -17.45 -7.75
C GLU A 239 6.80 -17.32 -6.21
N ARG A 240 7.90 -17.68 -5.52
CA ARG A 240 8.00 -17.57 -4.06
C ARG A 240 7.82 -16.13 -3.56
N GLU A 241 8.38 -15.15 -4.27
CA GLU A 241 8.28 -13.74 -3.92
C GLU A 241 6.90 -13.16 -4.26
N MET A 242 6.26 -13.63 -5.33
CA MET A 242 4.92 -13.20 -5.73
C MET A 242 3.79 -13.90 -4.97
N GLU A 243 4.07 -15.04 -4.32
CA GLU A 243 3.10 -15.89 -3.64
C GLU A 243 2.19 -15.12 -2.64
N PRO A 244 2.68 -14.21 -1.78
CA PRO A 244 1.81 -13.48 -0.86
C PRO A 244 0.73 -12.68 -1.58
N ALA A 245 1.09 -11.96 -2.64
CA ALA A 245 0.16 -11.18 -3.45
C ALA A 245 -0.84 -12.09 -4.19
N LEU A 246 -0.35 -13.17 -4.79
CA LEU A 246 -1.19 -14.13 -5.53
C LEU A 246 -2.19 -14.84 -4.61
N MET A 247 -1.77 -15.24 -3.41
CA MET A 247 -2.62 -15.94 -2.45
C MET A 247 -3.61 -15.00 -1.76
N THR A 248 -3.21 -13.75 -1.51
CA THR A 248 -4.12 -12.70 -1.04
C THR A 248 -5.22 -12.45 -2.06
N LEU A 249 -4.85 -12.26 -3.33
CA LEU A 249 -5.80 -12.10 -4.43
C LEU A 249 -6.71 -13.31 -4.58
N HIS A 250 -6.15 -14.52 -4.57
CA HIS A 250 -6.91 -15.76 -4.74
C HIS A 250 -7.94 -15.96 -3.62
N ARG A 251 -7.53 -15.76 -2.36
CA ARG A 251 -8.39 -16.06 -1.20
C ARG A 251 -9.41 -14.95 -0.93
N PHE A 252 -9.01 -13.71 -1.10
CA PHE A 252 -9.77 -12.57 -0.59
C PHE A 252 -10.14 -11.54 -1.67
N GLY A 253 -9.65 -11.66 -2.91
CA GLY A 253 -9.81 -10.66 -3.97
C GLY A 253 -8.87 -9.45 -3.82
N ASN A 254 -9.24 -8.32 -4.42
CA ASN A 254 -8.55 -7.05 -4.23
C ASN A 254 -9.25 -6.23 -3.11
N GLN A 255 -8.63 -6.12 -1.93
CA GLN A 255 -9.15 -5.33 -0.81
C GLN A 255 -8.63 -3.89 -0.82
N SER A 256 -8.26 -3.39 -2.00
CA SER A 256 -7.81 -2.02 -2.21
C SER A 256 -6.64 -1.68 -1.26
N SER A 257 -6.77 -0.62 -0.49
CA SER A 257 -5.74 -0.14 0.44
C SER A 257 -5.35 -1.17 1.49
N SER A 258 -6.20 -2.16 1.80
CA SER A 258 -5.90 -3.12 2.86
C SER A 258 -5.08 -4.34 2.40
N SER A 259 -4.97 -4.60 1.10
CA SER A 259 -4.32 -5.80 0.57
C SER A 259 -2.86 -5.97 1.01
N LEU A 260 -2.10 -4.87 1.12
CA LEU A 260 -0.73 -4.89 1.65
C LEU A 260 -0.63 -5.59 3.02
N TRP A 261 -1.62 -5.37 3.89
CA TRP A 261 -1.62 -5.93 5.24
C TRP A 261 -1.99 -7.41 5.25
N TYR A 262 -2.82 -7.84 4.30
CA TYR A 262 -3.15 -9.25 4.11
C TYR A 262 -1.93 -10.02 3.61
N GLU A 263 -1.14 -9.44 2.71
CA GLU A 263 0.13 -10.01 2.25
C GLU A 263 1.15 -10.15 3.40
N LEU A 264 1.29 -9.11 4.24
CA LEU A 264 2.15 -9.18 5.42
C LEU A 264 1.66 -10.27 6.39
N SER A 265 0.37 -10.29 6.70
CA SER A 265 -0.23 -11.32 7.56
C SER A 265 -0.04 -12.73 7.00
N TYR A 266 -0.11 -12.90 5.68
CA TYR A 266 0.15 -14.17 5.01
C TYR A 266 1.59 -14.63 5.23
N MET A 267 2.56 -13.72 5.08
CA MET A 267 3.97 -14.03 5.30
C MET A 267 4.28 -14.32 6.77
N GLU A 268 3.66 -13.60 7.70
CA GLU A 268 3.75 -13.88 9.14
C GLU A 268 3.19 -15.28 9.46
N ALA A 269 2.01 -15.61 8.95
CA ALA A 269 1.36 -16.91 9.17
C ALA A 269 2.15 -18.08 8.59
N LYS A 270 2.94 -17.84 7.53
CA LYS A 270 3.89 -18.82 6.97
C LYS A 270 5.28 -18.79 7.62
N GLU A 271 5.45 -18.07 8.73
CA GLU A 271 6.71 -17.94 9.48
C GLU A 271 7.88 -17.45 8.62
N ARG A 272 7.59 -16.72 7.55
CA ARG A 272 8.61 -16.15 6.64
C ARG A 272 9.29 -14.96 7.27
N VAL A 273 8.51 -14.16 8.00
CA VAL A 273 9.01 -13.04 8.78
C VAL A 273 9.35 -13.55 10.17
N LYS A 274 10.65 -13.65 10.46
CA LYS A 274 11.18 -13.89 11.81
C LYS A 274 11.52 -12.55 12.45
N ARG A 275 11.36 -12.48 13.77
CA ARG A 275 11.70 -11.30 14.55
C ARG A 275 13.21 -11.16 14.71
#